data_AF-A0A6I3F7C4-F1
#
_entry.id   AF-A0A6I3F7C4-F1
#
_cell.length_a   1.000
_cell.length_b   1.000
_cell.length_c   1.000
_cell.angle_alpha   90.00
_cell.angle_beta   90.00
_cell.angle_gamma   90.00
#
_symmetry.space_group_name_H-M   'P 1'
#
loop_
_entity.id
_entity.type
_entity.pdbx_description
1 polymer ?
#
loop_
_entity_poly.entity_id
_entity_poly.type
_entity_poly.pdbx_seq_one_letter_code
_entity_poly.pdbx_strand_id
1 'polypeptide(L)'
;MGSQGLGSYSLMGGIYPPQRPVTPRHPRHPGNRAIASRFMSGVSIILSLLLAVVMVASAAMDFRGAPQVVDLVARMGRLPGFERTLGLIKILGALGLLIGLAIPMLGVLAALGLTIYFALAVRIHSRLGDSTAETAPAIGLFAVSALTLLTRFFA
;
A
#
# COMPACT_ATOMS: atom_id res chain seq x y z
N MET A 1 16.20 -76.57 -57.88
CA MET A 1 17.08 -75.37 -57.84
C MET A 1 16.35 -74.24 -58.54
N GLY A 2 15.93 -73.14 -57.92
CA GLY A 2 15.90 -72.72 -56.54
C GLY A 2 14.87 -71.59 -56.41
N SER A 3 13.90 -71.79 -55.53
CA SER A 3 13.01 -70.78 -54.97
C SER A 3 13.79 -69.94 -53.97
N GLN A 4 13.91 -68.60 -54.10
CA GLN A 4 14.09 -67.63 -53.00
C GLN A 4 13.89 -66.21 -53.56
N GLY A 5 13.23 -65.33 -52.80
CA GLY A 5 13.16 -63.90 -53.15
C GLY A 5 11.94 -63.10 -52.68
N LEU A 6 11.07 -63.66 -51.83
CA LEU A 6 10.13 -62.87 -51.03
C LEU A 6 10.94 -62.07 -50.00
N GLY A 7 11.11 -60.77 -50.24
CA GLY A 7 11.84 -59.88 -49.35
C GLY A 7 11.24 -58.48 -49.33
N SER A 8 10.82 -58.06 -48.13
CA SER A 8 10.88 -56.68 -47.67
C SER A 8 9.69 -55.74 -47.94
N TYR A 9 8.51 -56.06 -47.38
CA TYR A 9 7.46 -55.06 -47.04
C TYR A 9 7.39 -54.74 -45.54
N SER A 10 8.49 -54.92 -44.83
CA SER A 10 8.59 -54.52 -43.43
C SER A 10 9.71 -53.52 -43.35
N LEU A 11 9.37 -52.25 -43.07
CA LEU A 11 10.13 -51.21 -42.37
C LEU A 11 9.66 -49.82 -42.82
N MET A 12 8.40 -49.49 -42.50
CA MET A 12 8.04 -48.10 -42.23
C MET A 12 7.01 -48.06 -41.09
N GLY A 13 7.34 -48.76 -40.01
CA GLY A 13 6.78 -48.52 -38.68
C GLY A 13 7.28 -47.18 -38.15
N GLY A 14 6.78 -46.10 -38.76
CA GLY A 14 6.99 -44.75 -38.29
C GLY A 14 6.34 -44.61 -36.92
N ILE A 15 7.19 -44.51 -35.91
CA ILE A 15 6.86 -44.19 -34.53
C ILE A 15 6.24 -42.78 -34.53
N TYR A 16 4.95 -42.68 -34.81
CA TYR A 16 4.19 -41.48 -34.45
C TYR A 16 3.83 -41.63 -32.97
N PRO A 17 4.38 -40.80 -32.07
CA PRO A 17 3.91 -40.77 -30.70
C PRO A 17 2.42 -40.40 -30.69
N PRO A 18 1.61 -40.98 -29.80
CA PRO A 18 0.21 -40.58 -29.66
C PRO A 18 0.15 -39.08 -29.38
N GLN A 19 -0.48 -38.33 -30.28
CA GLN A 19 -0.72 -36.90 -30.12
C GLN A 19 -1.54 -36.70 -28.85
N ARG A 20 -0.91 -36.23 -27.77
CA ARG A 20 -1.65 -35.88 -26.55
C ARG A 20 -2.62 -34.76 -26.91
N PRO A 21 -3.86 -34.78 -26.43
CA PRO A 21 -4.80 -33.69 -26.66
C PRO A 21 -4.12 -32.38 -26.26
N VAL A 22 -3.82 -31.53 -27.24
CA VAL A 22 -3.34 -30.18 -26.99
C VAL A 22 -4.55 -29.44 -26.43
N THR A 23 -4.66 -29.40 -25.11
CA THR A 23 -5.67 -28.56 -24.46
C THR A 23 -5.43 -27.13 -24.94
N PRO A 24 -6.43 -26.45 -25.53
CA PRO A 24 -6.28 -25.08 -25.93
C PRO A 24 -5.88 -24.26 -24.70
N ARG A 25 -4.65 -23.76 -24.67
CA ARG A 25 -4.28 -22.76 -23.65
C ARG A 25 -5.10 -21.52 -23.95
N HIS A 26 -6.15 -21.30 -23.17
CA HIS A 26 -6.94 -20.09 -23.23
C HIS A 26 -5.98 -18.89 -23.07
N PRO A 27 -5.92 -17.94 -24.03
CA PRO A 27 -5.13 -16.75 -23.89
C PRO A 27 -5.60 -16.00 -22.63
N ARG A 28 -4.75 -15.87 -21.62
CA ARG A 28 -5.04 -14.98 -20.48
C ARG A 28 -4.95 -13.56 -21.02
N HIS A 29 -6.08 -12.88 -21.16
CA HIS A 29 -6.12 -11.47 -21.55
C HIS A 29 -5.25 -10.63 -20.57
N PRO A 30 -4.12 -10.05 -21.01
CA PRO A 30 -3.23 -9.28 -20.14
C PRO A 30 -3.80 -7.91 -19.73
N GLY A 31 -4.88 -7.47 -20.39
CA GLY A 31 -5.40 -6.11 -20.32
C GLY A 31 -5.80 -5.65 -18.92
N ASN A 32 -6.53 -6.47 -18.15
CA ASN A 32 -7.07 -6.01 -16.86
C ASN A 32 -5.99 -5.83 -15.79
N ARG A 33 -4.90 -6.61 -15.82
CA ARG A 33 -3.82 -6.52 -14.82
C ARG A 33 -2.87 -5.35 -15.07
N ALA A 34 -2.57 -5.05 -16.33
CA ALA A 34 -1.71 -3.92 -16.70
C ALA A 34 -2.41 -2.56 -16.54
N ILE A 35 -3.72 -2.52 -16.75
CA ILE A 35 -4.55 -1.34 -16.46
C ILE A 35 -4.56 -1.11 -14.93
N ALA A 36 -4.91 -2.13 -14.15
CA ALA A 36 -4.95 -2.04 -12.69
C ALA A 36 -3.61 -1.59 -12.08
N SER A 37 -2.47 -2.11 -12.54
CA SER A 37 -1.16 -1.73 -11.99
C SER A 37 -0.80 -0.27 -12.26
N ARG A 38 -1.10 0.27 -13.44
CA ARG A 38 -0.83 1.69 -13.78
C ARG A 38 -1.74 2.65 -13.01
N PHE A 39 -3.01 2.27 -12.80
CA PHE A 39 -3.95 3.06 -11.99
C PHE A 39 -3.62 3.03 -10.49
N MET A 40 -3.20 1.88 -9.96
CA MET A 40 -2.76 1.74 -8.55
C MET A 40 -1.55 2.62 -8.23
N SER A 41 -0.61 2.76 -9.17
CA SER A 41 0.52 3.69 -9.02
C SER A 41 0.04 5.15 -8.94
N GLY A 42 -0.84 5.60 -9.83
CA GLY A 42 -1.34 6.98 -9.84
C GLY A 42 -2.10 7.35 -8.57
N VAL A 43 -2.99 6.47 -8.10
CA VAL A 43 -3.75 6.68 -6.85
C VAL A 43 -2.82 6.79 -5.64
N SER A 44 -1.85 5.88 -5.51
CA SER A 44 -0.93 5.91 -4.36
C SER A 44 -0.08 7.19 -4.32
N ILE A 45 0.32 7.74 -5.48
CA ILE A 45 1.03 9.01 -5.57
C ILE A 45 0.14 10.15 -5.05
N ILE A 46 -1.09 10.25 -5.56
CA ILE A 46 -2.04 11.30 -5.16
C ILE A 46 -2.31 11.22 -3.66
N LEU A 47 -2.60 10.03 -3.14
CA LEU A 47 -2.84 9.81 -1.71
C LEU A 47 -1.63 10.18 -0.86
N SER A 48 -0.41 9.82 -1.31
CA SER A 48 0.81 10.12 -0.57
C SER A 48 1.13 11.60 -0.54
N LEU A 49 0.94 12.30 -1.65
CA LEU A 49 1.13 13.76 -1.72
C LEU A 49 0.11 14.48 -0.85
N LEU A 50 -1.18 14.10 -0.95
CA LEU A 50 -2.24 14.69 -0.13
C LEU A 50 -1.95 14.46 1.36
N LEU A 51 -1.63 13.23 1.75
CA LEU A 51 -1.32 12.89 3.13
C LEU A 51 -0.08 13.63 3.63
N ALA A 52 0.97 13.73 2.81
CA ALA A 52 2.18 14.49 3.16
C ALA A 52 1.88 15.98 3.41
N VAL A 53 1.09 16.63 2.55
CA VAL A 53 0.69 18.04 2.74
C VAL A 53 -0.09 18.22 4.03
N VAL A 54 -1.07 17.35 4.30
CA VAL A 54 -1.85 17.41 5.54
C VAL A 54 -0.99 17.16 6.77
N MET A 55 -0.02 16.24 6.70
CA MET A 55 0.91 15.98 7.80
C MET A 55 1.80 17.18 8.10
N VAL A 56 2.30 17.86 7.08
CA VAL A 56 3.11 19.08 7.25
C VAL A 56 2.28 20.20 7.85
N ALA A 57 1.05 20.43 7.35
CA ALA A 57 0.15 21.43 7.90
C ALA A 57 -0.20 21.15 9.37
N SER A 58 -0.48 19.89 9.70
CA SER A 58 -0.78 19.46 11.06
C SER A 58 0.45 19.58 11.98
N ALA A 59 1.64 19.22 11.50
CA ALA A 59 2.88 19.41 12.25
C ALA A 59 3.19 20.88 12.54
N ALA A 60 2.86 21.79 11.61
CA ALA A 60 3.02 23.22 11.85
C ALA A 60 2.14 23.70 13.01
N MET A 61 0.93 23.16 13.16
CA MET A 61 0.04 23.46 14.30
C MET A 61 0.61 22.93 15.62
N ASP A 62 1.17 21.72 15.59
CA ASP A 62 1.84 21.12 16.73
C ASP A 62 3.04 21.98 17.19
N PHE A 63 3.90 22.42 16.26
CA PHE A 63 5.05 23.26 16.60
C PHE A 63 4.69 24.66 17.07
N ARG A 64 3.57 25.21 16.57
CA ARG A 64 3.03 26.51 17.03
C ARG A 64 2.37 26.43 18.40
N GLY A 65 2.20 25.23 18.96
CA GLY A 65 1.53 25.05 20.24
C GLY A 65 0.07 25.52 20.17
N ALA A 66 -0.64 25.17 19.10
CA ALA A 66 -2.05 25.53 18.97
C ALA A 66 -2.83 25.06 20.20
N PRO A 67 -3.75 25.88 20.75
CA PRO A 67 -4.42 25.59 22.03
C PRO A 67 -5.13 24.24 22.01
N GLN A 68 -5.75 23.88 20.88
CA GLN A 68 -6.38 22.56 20.69
C GLN A 68 -5.41 21.38 20.91
N VAL A 69 -4.16 21.51 20.44
CA VAL A 69 -3.15 20.45 20.58
C VAL A 69 -2.56 20.43 21.98
N VAL A 70 -2.30 21.60 22.56
CA VAL A 70 -1.78 21.73 23.92
C VAL A 70 -2.79 21.21 24.94
N ASP A 71 -4.07 21.55 24.79
CA ASP A 71 -5.16 21.07 25.63
C ASP A 71 -5.29 19.54 25.52
N LEU A 72 -5.21 19.00 24.31
CA LEU A 72 -5.22 17.56 24.07
C LEU A 72 -4.04 16.87 24.77
N VAL A 73 -2.82 17.39 24.62
CA VAL A 73 -1.60 16.88 25.27
C VAL A 73 -1.71 16.95 26.80
N ALA A 74 -2.27 18.04 27.34
CA ALA A 74 -2.51 18.20 28.77
C ALA A 74 -3.54 17.17 29.28
N ARG A 75 -4.64 16.95 28.55
CA ARG A 75 -5.65 15.93 28.87
C ARG A 75 -5.10 14.50 28.80
N MET A 76 -4.10 14.25 27.95
CA MET A 76 -3.35 12.98 27.93
C MET A 76 -2.46 12.79 29.17
N GLY A 77 -2.29 13.80 30.03
CA GLY A 77 -1.39 13.79 31.17
C GLY A 77 0.09 13.89 30.78
N ARG A 78 0.40 14.44 29.59
CA ARG A 78 1.78 14.63 29.14
C ARG A 78 2.27 16.04 29.45
N LEU A 79 3.60 16.16 29.53
CA LEU A 79 4.27 17.43 29.80
C LEU A 79 4.05 18.44 28.66
N PRO A 80 3.95 19.74 28.97
CA PRO A 80 4.00 20.80 27.96
C PRO A 80 5.23 20.65 27.08
N GLY A 81 5.09 20.77 25.76
CA GLY A 81 6.18 20.56 24.79
C GLY A 81 6.10 19.22 24.06
N PHE A 82 5.30 18.26 24.55
CA PHE A 82 5.15 16.96 23.88
C PHE A 82 4.47 17.08 22.50
N GLU A 83 3.68 18.14 22.27
CA GLU A 83 3.12 18.47 20.97
C GLU A 83 4.19 18.55 19.88
N ARG A 84 5.39 19.08 20.19
CA ARG A 84 6.48 19.17 19.21
C ARG A 84 6.97 17.79 18.78
N THR A 85 6.97 16.80 19.68
CA THR A 85 7.29 15.41 19.34
C THR A 85 6.27 14.82 18.38
N LEU A 86 4.98 15.13 18.55
CA LEU A 86 3.94 14.74 17.60
C LEU A 86 4.20 15.36 16.21
N GLY A 87 4.57 16.65 16.18
CA GLY A 87 4.93 17.35 14.95
C GLY A 87 6.12 16.70 14.23
N LEU A 88 7.17 16.33 14.97
CA LEU A 88 8.34 15.63 14.42
C LEU A 88 7.97 14.28 13.79
N ILE A 89 7.12 13.49 14.46
CA ILE A 89 6.65 12.20 13.92
C ILE A 89 5.87 12.41 12.62
N LYS A 90 5.00 13.43 12.56
CA LYS A 90 4.22 13.76 11.35
C LYS A 90 5.14 14.18 10.20
N ILE A 91 6.13 15.04 10.45
CA ILE A 91 7.12 15.43 9.42
C ILE A 91 7.92 14.23 8.94
N LEU A 92 8.37 13.36 9.84
CA LEU A 92 9.10 12.15 9.46
C LEU A 92 8.23 11.22 8.59
N GLY A 93 6.95 11.07 8.93
CA GLY A 93 5.99 10.35 8.10
C GLY A 93 5.81 10.98 6.72
N ALA A 94 5.66 12.30 6.65
CA ALA A 94 5.54 13.03 5.39
C ALA A 94 6.79 12.86 4.51
N LEU A 95 7.98 13.04 5.08
CA LEU A 95 9.25 12.83 4.39
C LEU A 95 9.39 11.38 3.92
N GLY A 96 9.03 10.42 4.76
CA GLY A 96 9.02 9.01 4.40
C GLY A 96 8.08 8.69 3.23
N LEU A 97 6.91 9.34 3.14
CA LEU A 97 5.99 9.19 2.01
C LEU A 97 6.56 9.76 0.71
N LEU A 98 7.25 10.91 0.79
CA LEU A 98 7.88 11.59 -0.35
C LEU A 98 9.10 10.84 -0.87
N ILE A 99 10.03 10.46 0.01
CA ILE A 99 11.17 9.60 -0.32
C ILE A 99 10.68 8.24 -0.80
N GLY A 100 9.56 7.77 -0.24
CA GLY A 100 8.86 6.56 -0.63
C GLY A 100 8.39 6.51 -2.08
N LEU A 101 8.33 7.66 -2.76
CA LEU A 101 8.06 7.73 -4.21
C LEU A 101 9.26 7.26 -5.03
N ALA A 102 10.47 7.46 -4.54
CA ALA A 102 11.70 6.96 -5.16
C ALA A 102 12.07 5.55 -4.65
N ILE A 103 11.80 5.28 -3.37
CA ILE A 103 12.16 4.02 -2.70
C ILE A 103 10.88 3.37 -2.14
N PRO A 104 10.26 2.41 -2.86
CA PRO A 104 8.93 1.87 -2.50
C PRO A 104 8.84 1.34 -1.06
N MET A 105 9.90 0.70 -0.58
CA MET A 105 9.95 0.13 0.78
C MET A 105 9.79 1.20 1.87
N LEU A 106 10.36 2.39 1.67
CA LEU A 106 10.19 3.52 2.60
C LEU A 106 8.76 4.07 2.56
N GLY A 107 8.13 4.05 1.39
CA GLY A 107 6.74 4.47 1.23
C GLY A 107 5.75 3.58 2.00
N VAL A 108 6.01 2.28 2.03
CA VAL A 108 5.22 1.30 2.83
C VAL A 108 5.45 1.54 4.33
N LEU A 109 6.70 1.66 4.77
CA LEU A 109 7.02 1.90 6.18
C LEU A 109 6.44 3.23 6.69
N ALA A 110 6.49 4.29 5.89
CA ALA A 110 5.90 5.57 6.22
C ALA A 110 4.36 5.50 6.34
N ALA A 111 3.70 4.84 5.37
CA ALA A 111 2.26 4.65 5.42
C ALA A 111 1.84 3.80 6.62
N LEU A 112 2.62 2.76 6.96
CA LEU A 112 2.39 1.94 8.16
C LEU A 112 2.55 2.77 9.44
N GLY A 113 3.63 3.54 9.56
CA GLY A 113 3.88 4.40 10.72
C GLY A 113 2.76 5.43 10.93
N LEU A 114 2.30 6.08 9.84
CA LEU A 114 1.17 7.02 9.90
C LEU A 114 -0.14 6.32 10.25
N THR A 115 -0.38 5.12 9.74
CA THR A 115 -1.56 4.32 10.11
C THR A 115 -1.60 4.02 11.61
N ILE A 116 -0.46 3.60 12.19
CA ILE A 116 -0.34 3.35 13.63
C ILE A 116 -0.51 4.65 14.42
N TYR A 117 0.09 5.76 13.96
CA TYR A 117 -0.04 7.07 14.58
C TYR A 117 -1.51 7.50 14.68
N PHE A 118 -2.26 7.42 13.58
CA PHE A 118 -3.67 7.80 13.57
C PHE A 118 -4.57 6.82 14.33
N ALA A 119 -4.26 5.53 14.34
CA ALA A 119 -4.96 4.58 15.19
C ALA A 119 -4.82 4.97 16.68
N LEU A 120 -3.61 5.39 17.09
CA LEU A 120 -3.38 5.86 18.45
C LEU A 120 -4.12 7.17 18.74
N ALA A 121 -4.15 8.10 17.78
CA ALA A 121 -4.92 9.34 17.89
C ALA A 121 -6.42 9.07 18.10
N VAL A 122 -7.03 8.21 17.26
CA VAL A 122 -8.44 7.81 17.40
C VAL A 122 -8.69 7.17 18.77
N ARG A 123 -7.78 6.30 19.24
CA ARG A 123 -7.89 5.69 20.57
C ARG A 123 -7.81 6.72 21.69
N ILE A 124 -6.99 7.76 21.54
CA ILE A 124 -6.88 8.81 22.56
C ILE A 124 -8.14 9.67 22.60
N HIS A 125 -8.63 10.14 21.45
CA HIS A 125 -9.90 10.88 21.40
C HIS A 125 -11.06 10.06 21.99
N SER A 126 -11.13 8.75 21.67
CA SER A 126 -12.14 7.85 22.25
C SER A 126 -12.01 7.68 23.75
N ARG A 127 -10.78 7.73 24.30
CA ARG A 127 -10.51 7.65 25.74
C ARG A 127 -10.81 8.95 26.48
N LEU A 128 -10.60 10.09 25.83
CA LEU A 128 -10.85 11.41 26.40
C LEU A 128 -12.32 11.82 26.30
N GLY A 129 -13.14 11.03 25.58
CA GLY A 129 -14.55 11.33 25.40
C GLY A 129 -14.79 12.53 24.48
N ASP A 130 -13.84 12.82 23.60
CA ASP A 130 -13.94 13.94 22.67
C ASP A 130 -15.12 13.73 21.71
N SER A 131 -15.68 14.85 21.22
CA SER A 131 -16.83 14.82 20.34
C SER A 131 -16.51 14.13 19.00
N THR A 132 -17.55 13.70 18.28
CA THR A 132 -17.38 13.14 16.93
C THR A 132 -16.74 14.15 15.97
N ALA A 133 -16.97 15.44 16.15
CA ALA A 133 -16.36 16.51 15.35
C ALA A 133 -14.84 16.61 15.56
N GLU A 134 -14.37 16.46 16.81
CA GLU A 134 -12.94 16.47 17.15
C GLU A 134 -12.24 15.19 16.70
N THR A 135 -12.95 14.06 16.73
CA THR A 135 -12.41 12.75 16.33
C THR A 135 -12.44 12.54 14.81
N ALA A 136 -13.31 13.25 14.08
CA ALA A 136 -13.51 13.06 12.64
C ALA A 136 -12.24 13.23 11.80
N PRO A 137 -11.38 14.26 12.02
CA PRO A 137 -10.11 14.38 11.30
C PRO A 137 -9.20 13.18 11.54
N ALA A 138 -9.12 12.67 12.77
CA ALA A 138 -8.28 11.52 13.11
C ALA A 138 -8.76 10.24 12.41
N ILE A 139 -10.08 10.00 12.36
CA ILE A 139 -10.68 8.86 11.66
C ILE A 139 -10.46 8.97 10.15
N GLY A 140 -10.70 10.15 9.57
CA GLY A 140 -10.49 10.37 8.14
C GLY A 140 -9.04 10.13 7.73
N LEU A 141 -8.08 10.65 8.51
CA LEU A 141 -6.66 10.45 8.25
C LEU A 141 -6.19 9.03 8.51
N PHE A 142 -6.78 8.33 9.48
CA PHE A 142 -6.57 6.89 9.65
C PHE A 142 -6.98 6.13 8.38
N ALA A 143 -8.18 6.39 7.86
CA ALA A 143 -8.69 5.73 6.65
C ALA A 143 -7.81 6.00 5.43
N VAL A 144 -7.40 7.27 5.22
CA VAL A 144 -6.50 7.65 4.11
C VAL A 144 -5.13 6.99 4.25
N SER A 145 -4.57 6.94 5.46
CA SER A 145 -3.28 6.30 5.72
C SER A 145 -3.33 4.79 5.46
N ALA A 146 -4.38 4.13 5.95
CA ALA A 146 -4.60 2.71 5.72
C ALA A 146 -4.81 2.39 4.23
N LEU A 147 -5.58 3.22 3.52
CA LEU A 147 -5.76 3.07 2.07
C LEU A 147 -4.44 3.26 1.31
N THR A 148 -3.63 4.24 1.72
CA THR A 148 -2.29 4.47 1.13
C THR A 148 -1.39 3.25 1.37
N LEU A 149 -1.43 2.67 2.57
CA LEU A 149 -0.67 1.46 2.88
C LEU A 149 -1.12 0.27 2.02
N LEU A 150 -2.43 0.04 1.91
CA LEU A 150 -2.99 -1.04 1.11
C LEU A 150 -2.59 -0.88 -0.37
N THR A 151 -2.79 0.31 -0.95
CA THR A 151 -2.43 0.56 -2.35
C THR A 151 -0.95 0.34 -2.61
N ARG A 152 -0.06 0.67 -1.67
CA ARG A 152 1.39 0.43 -1.81
C ARG A 152 1.82 -1.01 -1.54
N PHE A 153 1.07 -1.77 -0.76
CA PHE A 153 1.36 -3.18 -0.52
C PHE A 153 0.98 -4.07 -1.72
N PHE A 154 -0.03 -3.67 -2.49
CA PHE A 154 -0.54 -4.41 -3.65
C PHE A 154 -0.08 -3.86 -5.01
N ALA A 155 0.69 -2.77 -5.03
CA ALA A 155 1.31 -2.20 -6.24
C ALA A 155 2.61 -2.90 -6.58
#